data_AF-A0A2J6SZD7-F1
#
_entry.id   AF-A0A2J6SZD7-F1
#
_cell.length_a   1.000
_cell.length_b   1.000
_cell.length_c   1.000
_cell.angle_alpha   90.00
_cell.angle_beta   90.00
_cell.angle_gamma   90.00
#
_symmetry.space_group_name_H-M   'P 1'
#
loop_
_entity.id
_entity.type
_entity.pdbx_description
1 polymer ?
#
loop_
_entity_poly.entity_id
_entity_poly.type
_entity_poly.pdbx_seq_one_letter_code
_entity_poly.pdbx_strand_id
1 'polypeptide(L)'
;MATEHRIIKFLHIPLVLLSNAVSVTLLFLLNHRFTGKLPRLVGPHPDTIAIIVQVSASLLAASQVYVLCTLVNFATRLQVFRRFISASSLKLLAALSIPRIDWGLGYRGIAVAALFTVIGHVFGAIWAGALTPLAVDSIRKDGTVQIPTYNGPYKMSWLLQTGGKIFLKNCNAYHLTSSISISRCPTINFITTLMSTALGATSAPGVPRVYPKIEVPAWSYSNRSYGAGASQGLFSPTSNSNDSYTAYSYEEPGYWSRVACHYNETSNLTITRLDSLENAPFVLWLVEGSLPNTVANNISSYTLMTDRTPWWNEALGWSAAAANGHNMLAIATVASGHWYTHWNRMQCSVDFQPTLFNVTVNLTQSMISVSPSGPHADFDQTGSLQTAVMANLDLISRMSSNIGISSLGAALVANSVAMNASHPGMTEDEIYLRAGENMIAALVDDLLVAEASRQMIIHNSSVAAPVYKKFDAIRLGSPRLIYISLAINITLAIIVLAESFRTKAWHHLPAFNITNLQSVITAALLSPSRCPINDDEFEEDVNATLATSEMNRMTFKWTYDKTSTVMMLVDLSSDVPSERTNATSIPLEHFSSESLETLV
;
A
#
# COMPACT_ATOMS: atom_id res chain seq x y z
N MET A 1 47.38 24.49 -24.88
CA MET A 1 47.84 24.19 -23.49
C MET A 1 47.30 25.15 -22.43
N ALA A 2 47.43 26.49 -22.55
CA ALA A 2 47.00 27.41 -21.48
C ALA A 2 45.47 27.45 -21.22
N THR A 3 44.65 27.21 -22.23
CA THR A 3 43.17 27.15 -22.14
C THR A 3 42.67 25.86 -21.49
N GLU A 4 43.26 24.72 -21.86
CA GLU A 4 42.95 23.39 -21.33
C GLU A 4 43.23 23.29 -19.82
N HIS A 5 44.35 23.87 -19.37
CA HIS A 5 44.67 23.96 -17.94
C HIS A 5 43.68 24.81 -17.14
N ARG A 6 43.06 25.84 -17.75
CA ARG A 6 42.04 26.66 -17.08
C ARG A 6 40.70 25.92 -16.96
N ILE A 7 40.33 25.13 -17.96
CA ILE A 7 39.06 24.36 -17.95
C ILE A 7 39.09 23.29 -16.85
N ILE A 8 40.16 22.49 -16.78
CA ILE A 8 40.31 21.44 -15.76
C ILE A 8 40.33 22.05 -14.35
N LYS A 9 40.93 23.24 -14.20
CA LYS A 9 41.00 23.95 -12.92
C LYS A 9 39.62 24.33 -12.37
N PHE A 10 38.67 24.70 -13.22
CA PHE A 10 37.34 25.15 -12.81
C PHE A 10 36.24 24.09 -12.94
N LEU A 11 36.55 22.89 -13.46
CA LEU A 11 35.57 21.81 -13.69
C LEU A 11 34.83 21.37 -12.42
N HIS A 12 35.41 21.53 -11.24
CA HIS A 12 34.77 21.18 -9.96
C HIS A 12 33.59 22.12 -9.62
N ILE A 13 33.59 23.38 -10.07
CA ILE A 13 32.52 24.35 -9.81
C ILE A 13 31.19 23.93 -10.47
N PRO A 14 31.11 23.67 -11.79
CA PRO A 14 29.87 23.24 -12.41
C PRO A 14 29.38 21.89 -11.89
N LEU A 15 30.28 20.99 -11.46
CA LEU A 15 29.90 19.70 -10.85
C LEU A 15 29.18 19.88 -9.50
N VAL A 16 29.69 20.77 -8.64
CA VAL A 16 29.01 21.12 -7.38
C VAL A 16 27.68 21.83 -7.64
N LEU A 17 27.61 22.71 -8.64
CA LEU A 17 26.37 23.38 -8.99
C LEU A 17 25.32 22.38 -9.50
N LEU A 18 25.72 21.41 -10.32
CA LEU A 18 24.83 20.34 -10.81
C LEU A 18 24.28 19.50 -9.65
N SER A 19 25.13 19.04 -8.74
CA SER A 19 24.68 18.21 -7.60
C SER A 19 23.78 18.99 -6.64
N ASN A 20 24.05 20.29 -6.43
CA ASN A 20 23.19 21.18 -5.67
C ASN A 20 21.84 21.42 -6.37
N ALA A 21 21.84 21.67 -7.69
CA ALA A 21 20.62 21.87 -8.45
C ALA A 21 19.69 20.65 -8.35
N VAL A 22 20.23 19.44 -8.55
CA VAL A 22 19.46 18.20 -8.41
C VAL A 22 18.91 18.06 -6.99
N SER A 23 19.71 18.34 -5.96
CA SER A 23 19.25 18.23 -4.56
C SER A 23 18.16 19.24 -4.22
N VAL A 24 18.21 20.46 -4.77
CA VAL A 24 17.18 21.49 -4.59
C VAL A 24 15.90 21.10 -5.35
N THR A 25 16.02 20.55 -6.56
CA THR A 25 14.87 20.02 -7.30
C THR A 25 14.18 18.90 -6.53
N LEU A 26 14.93 17.96 -5.95
CA LEU A 26 14.37 16.91 -5.10
C LEU A 26 13.65 17.46 -3.87
N LEU A 27 14.19 18.52 -3.25
CA LEU A 27 13.52 19.19 -2.14
C LEU A 27 12.18 19.81 -2.57
N PHE A 28 12.13 20.46 -3.74
CA PHE A 28 10.88 21.02 -4.26
C PHE A 28 9.84 19.94 -4.59
N LEU A 29 10.30 18.78 -5.06
CA LEU A 29 9.45 17.63 -5.39
C LEU A 29 9.10 16.74 -4.19
N LEU A 30 9.60 17.03 -2.99
CA LEU A 30 9.49 16.16 -1.82
C LEU A 30 8.05 15.76 -1.48
N ASN A 31 7.12 16.70 -1.61
CA ASN A 31 5.70 16.49 -1.32
C ASN A 31 4.87 16.18 -2.57
N HIS A 32 5.48 16.22 -3.75
CA HIS A 32 4.78 15.97 -4.99
C HIS A 32 4.57 14.46 -5.17
N ARG A 33 3.32 14.08 -5.47
CA ARG A 33 2.93 12.69 -5.75
C ARG A 33 2.59 12.60 -7.22
N PHE A 34 3.39 11.86 -7.97
CA PHE A 34 3.18 11.65 -9.40
C PHE A 34 2.14 10.54 -9.59
N THR A 35 0.97 10.86 -10.17
CA THR A 35 -0.07 9.88 -10.54
C THR A 35 -0.08 9.61 -12.04
N GLY A 36 -0.77 8.57 -12.46
CA GLY A 36 -1.02 8.29 -13.88
C GLY A 36 0.14 7.64 -14.61
N LYS A 37 0.92 8.42 -15.39
CA LYS A 37 1.95 7.88 -16.29
C LYS A 37 3.16 7.30 -15.58
N LEU A 38 3.67 7.97 -14.54
CA LEU A 38 4.89 7.54 -13.85
C LEU A 38 4.70 6.21 -13.10
N PRO A 39 3.62 6.01 -12.31
CA PRO A 39 3.33 4.70 -11.72
C PRO A 39 3.18 3.58 -12.76
N ARG A 40 2.55 3.86 -13.91
CA ARG A 40 2.39 2.88 -15.01
C ARG A 40 3.72 2.52 -15.70
N LEU A 41 4.72 3.39 -15.65
CA LEU A 41 6.06 3.11 -16.19
C LEU A 41 6.92 2.34 -15.20
N VAL A 42 6.90 2.73 -13.93
CA VAL A 42 7.76 2.14 -12.88
C VAL A 42 7.23 0.78 -12.42
N GLY A 43 5.90 0.61 -12.32
CA GLY A 43 5.27 -0.63 -11.89
C GLY A 43 5.71 -1.89 -12.66
N PRO A 44 5.67 -1.92 -14.01
CA PRO A 44 6.03 -3.12 -14.78
C PRO A 44 7.54 -3.35 -14.92
N HIS A 45 8.38 -2.35 -14.66
CA HIS A 45 9.84 -2.45 -14.88
C HIS A 45 10.65 -1.94 -13.68
N PRO A 46 10.48 -2.55 -12.48
CA PRO A 46 11.18 -2.10 -11.27
C PRO A 46 12.71 -2.19 -11.41
N ASP A 47 13.20 -3.23 -12.08
CA ASP A 47 14.64 -3.51 -12.21
C ASP A 47 15.36 -2.48 -13.08
N THR A 48 14.77 -2.12 -14.23
CA THR A 48 15.33 -1.10 -15.14
C THR A 48 15.42 0.26 -14.44
N ILE A 49 14.39 0.61 -13.65
CA ILE A 49 14.37 1.87 -12.91
C ILE A 49 15.42 1.85 -11.79
N ALA A 50 15.60 0.73 -11.10
CA ALA A 50 16.66 0.58 -10.10
C ALA A 50 18.06 0.78 -10.71
N ILE A 51 18.32 0.24 -11.91
CA ILE A 51 19.58 0.45 -12.64
C ILE A 51 19.78 1.94 -12.97
N ILE A 52 18.76 2.60 -13.51
CA ILE A 52 18.83 4.05 -13.85
C ILE A 52 19.12 4.86 -12.58
N VAL A 53 18.45 4.57 -11.47
CA VAL A 53 18.67 5.23 -10.18
C VAL A 53 20.10 5.01 -9.70
N GLN A 54 20.62 3.77 -9.78
CA GLN A 54 21.95 3.43 -9.31
C GLN A 54 23.06 4.09 -10.16
N VAL A 55 22.91 4.10 -11.48
CA VAL A 55 23.84 4.79 -12.39
C VAL A 55 23.84 6.29 -12.11
N SER A 56 22.64 6.91 -12.01
CA SER A 56 22.51 8.34 -11.72
C SER A 56 23.12 8.72 -10.37
N ALA A 57 22.84 7.91 -9.34
CA ALA A 57 23.38 8.10 -8.00
C ALA A 57 24.90 7.98 -7.96
N SER A 58 25.46 7.00 -8.68
CA SER A 58 26.90 6.78 -8.75
C SER A 58 27.61 7.94 -9.46
N LEU A 59 27.01 8.50 -10.53
CA LEU A 59 27.55 9.68 -11.22
C LEU A 59 27.55 10.93 -10.33
N LEU A 60 26.47 11.16 -9.57
CA LEU A 60 26.36 12.28 -8.64
C LEU A 60 27.32 12.13 -7.44
N ALA A 61 27.52 10.92 -6.94
CA ALA A 61 28.51 10.66 -5.91
C ALA A 61 29.95 10.81 -6.43
N ALA A 62 30.23 10.31 -7.62
CA ALA A 62 31.55 10.45 -8.26
C ALA A 62 31.91 11.92 -8.49
N SER A 63 30.95 12.78 -8.84
CA SER A 63 31.18 14.22 -8.98
C SER A 63 31.56 14.88 -7.64
N GLN A 64 30.87 14.53 -6.54
CA GLN A 64 31.19 15.02 -5.20
C GLN A 64 32.58 14.55 -4.73
N VAL A 65 32.91 13.27 -4.94
CA VAL A 65 34.22 12.70 -4.62
C VAL A 65 35.31 13.37 -5.44
N TYR A 66 35.09 13.59 -6.75
CA TYR A 66 36.03 14.30 -7.62
C TYR A 66 36.34 15.72 -7.11
N VAL A 67 35.32 16.45 -6.65
CA VAL A 67 35.50 17.79 -6.07
C VAL A 67 36.38 17.72 -4.82
N LEU A 68 36.10 16.79 -3.90
CA LEU A 68 36.92 16.59 -2.70
C LEU A 68 38.38 16.24 -3.05
N CYS A 69 38.59 15.28 -3.95
CA CYS A 69 39.92 14.88 -4.43
C CYS A 69 40.68 16.06 -5.06
N THR A 70 39.98 16.89 -5.84
CA THR A 70 40.56 18.08 -6.48
C THR A 70 40.97 19.13 -5.44
N LEU A 71 40.12 19.37 -4.42
CA LEU A 71 40.45 20.29 -3.32
C LEU A 71 41.64 19.79 -2.51
N VAL A 72 41.73 18.48 -2.24
CA VAL A 72 42.88 17.87 -1.57
C VAL A 72 44.14 18.02 -2.42
N ASN A 73 44.07 17.81 -3.74
CA ASN A 73 45.21 18.02 -4.64
C ASN A 73 45.66 19.49 -4.61
N PHE A 74 44.74 20.45 -4.70
CA PHE A 74 45.07 21.87 -4.63
C PHE A 74 45.69 22.26 -3.28
N ALA A 75 45.15 21.76 -2.17
CA ALA A 75 45.71 21.97 -0.84
C ALA A 75 47.12 21.39 -0.72
N THR A 76 47.34 20.18 -1.24
CA THR A 76 48.64 19.49 -1.22
C THR A 76 49.69 20.28 -1.99
N ARG A 77 49.37 20.75 -3.20
CA ARG A 77 50.29 21.58 -4.00
C ARG A 77 50.69 22.85 -3.26
N LEU A 78 49.75 23.52 -2.62
CA LEU A 78 50.04 24.73 -1.86
C LEU A 78 50.88 24.45 -0.61
N GLN A 79 50.71 23.30 0.04
CA GLN A 79 51.51 22.90 1.20
C GLN A 79 52.94 22.54 0.82
N VAL A 80 53.14 21.75 -0.25
CA VAL A 80 54.48 21.33 -0.73
C VAL A 80 55.34 22.55 -1.07
N PHE A 81 54.74 23.60 -1.64
CA PHE A 81 55.46 24.84 -1.96
C PHE A 81 55.77 25.73 -0.75
N ARG A 82 55.12 25.51 0.39
CA ARG A 82 55.28 26.36 1.59
C ARG A 82 56.04 25.69 2.72
N ARG A 83 56.05 24.36 2.79
CA ARG A 83 56.63 23.59 3.91
C ARG A 83 57.22 22.27 3.40
N PHE A 84 58.28 21.81 4.06
CA PHE A 84 58.79 20.45 3.87
C PHE A 84 57.80 19.44 4.45
N ILE A 85 57.31 18.51 3.62
CA ILE A 85 56.36 17.46 4.01
C ILE A 85 57.12 16.12 4.02
N SER A 86 56.87 15.27 5.02
CA SER A 86 57.46 13.93 5.06
C SER A 86 56.94 13.06 3.91
N ALA A 87 57.76 12.13 3.42
CA ALA A 87 57.40 11.24 2.32
C ALA A 87 56.13 10.41 2.60
N SER A 88 55.91 9.99 3.85
CA SER A 88 54.71 9.26 4.27
C SER A 88 53.44 10.10 4.18
N SER A 89 53.50 11.37 4.56
CA SER A 89 52.38 12.31 4.48
C SER A 89 52.09 12.70 3.02
N LEU A 90 53.12 12.83 2.19
CA LEU A 90 52.97 13.08 0.76
C LEU A 90 52.31 11.90 0.04
N LYS A 91 52.71 10.65 0.37
CA LYS A 91 52.05 9.43 -0.13
C LYS A 91 50.57 9.38 0.27
N LEU A 92 50.23 9.74 1.51
CA LEU A 92 48.84 9.81 1.97
C LEU A 92 48.04 10.87 1.21
N LEU A 93 48.57 12.08 1.07
CA LEU A 93 47.90 13.15 0.33
C LEU A 93 47.73 12.81 -1.16
N ALA A 94 48.68 12.08 -1.75
CA ALA A 94 48.55 11.55 -3.11
C ALA A 94 47.43 10.48 -3.19
N ALA A 95 47.35 9.57 -2.21
CA ALA A 95 46.29 8.56 -2.11
C ALA A 95 44.90 9.14 -1.78
N LEU A 96 44.81 10.35 -1.22
CA LEU A 96 43.54 11.07 -1.04
C LEU A 96 43.16 11.92 -2.26
N SER A 97 44.14 12.30 -3.10
CA SER A 97 43.91 13.05 -4.34
C SER A 97 43.41 12.17 -5.50
N ILE A 98 43.59 10.87 -5.38
CA ILE A 98 43.03 9.83 -6.27
C ILE A 98 42.45 8.80 -5.32
N PRO A 99 41.12 8.58 -5.23
CA PRO A 99 40.50 7.76 -4.18
C PRO A 99 40.89 6.28 -4.35
N ARG A 100 42.07 5.93 -3.86
CA ARG A 100 42.69 4.60 -3.98
C ARG A 100 43.29 4.19 -2.65
N ILE A 101 43.19 2.91 -2.34
CA ILE A 101 43.86 2.33 -1.18
C ILE A 101 45.28 1.94 -1.60
N ASP A 102 46.27 2.57 -0.99
CA ASP A 102 47.68 2.23 -1.18
C ASP A 102 48.17 1.48 0.06
N TRP A 103 48.42 0.18 -0.12
CA TRP A 103 48.88 -0.73 0.93
C TRP A 103 50.32 -0.47 1.40
N GLY A 104 51.07 0.37 0.68
CA GLY A 104 52.41 0.79 1.06
C GLY A 104 52.47 1.86 2.16
N LEU A 105 51.32 2.31 2.68
CA LEU A 105 51.25 3.24 3.80
C LEU A 105 51.29 2.51 5.16
N GLY A 106 51.74 3.21 6.20
CA GLY A 106 51.57 2.72 7.57
C GLY A 106 50.09 2.54 7.92
N TYR A 107 49.78 1.68 8.90
CA TYR A 107 48.41 1.30 9.27
C TYR A 107 47.44 2.48 9.45
N ARG A 108 47.91 3.62 10.01
CA ARG A 108 47.11 4.85 10.15
C ARG A 108 46.74 5.48 8.81
N GLY A 109 47.67 5.47 7.85
CA GLY A 109 47.44 6.01 6.50
C GLY A 109 46.48 5.13 5.69
N ILE A 110 46.62 3.80 5.80
CA ILE A 110 45.66 2.85 5.21
C ILE A 110 44.25 3.08 5.77
N ALA A 111 44.13 3.20 7.10
CA ALA A 111 42.83 3.44 7.73
C ALA A 111 42.16 4.74 7.24
N VAL A 112 42.92 5.83 7.09
CA VAL A 112 42.41 7.11 6.57
C VAL A 112 42.00 7.01 5.10
N ALA A 113 42.82 6.38 4.25
CA ALA A 113 42.51 6.20 2.83
C ALA A 113 41.32 5.26 2.60
N ALA A 114 41.20 4.19 3.39
CA ALA A 114 40.06 3.29 3.38
C ALA A 114 38.78 4.03 3.82
N LEU A 115 38.84 4.78 4.93
CA LEU A 115 37.70 5.58 5.40
C LEU A 115 37.23 6.60 4.35
N PHE A 116 38.16 7.29 3.70
CA PHE A 116 37.85 8.25 2.64
C PHE A 116 37.15 7.57 1.45
N THR A 117 37.63 6.39 1.05
CA THR A 117 37.02 5.60 -0.04
C THR A 117 35.62 5.12 0.33
N VAL A 118 35.44 4.63 1.56
CA VAL A 118 34.13 4.19 2.09
C VAL A 118 33.14 5.36 2.14
N ILE A 119 33.56 6.54 2.62
CA ILE A 119 32.71 7.75 2.61
C ILE A 119 32.25 8.09 1.19
N GLY A 120 33.11 7.92 0.19
CA GLY A 120 32.73 8.09 -1.22
C GLY A 120 31.62 7.15 -1.67
N HIS A 121 31.66 5.88 -1.26
CA HIS A 121 30.57 4.93 -1.53
C HIS A 121 29.28 5.27 -0.76
N VAL A 122 29.38 5.78 0.46
CA VAL A 122 28.22 6.24 1.25
C VAL A 122 27.47 7.36 0.53
N PHE A 123 28.17 8.28 -0.14
CA PHE A 123 27.51 9.30 -0.97
C PHE A 123 26.66 8.68 -2.09
N GLY A 124 27.14 7.61 -2.73
CA GLY A 124 26.38 6.85 -3.72
C GLY A 124 25.10 6.25 -3.14
N ALA A 125 25.19 5.62 -1.96
CA ALA A 125 24.04 5.05 -1.28
C ALA A 125 22.99 6.11 -0.89
N ILE A 126 23.43 7.28 -0.41
CA ILE A 126 22.54 8.40 -0.06
C ILE A 126 21.80 8.91 -1.30
N TRP A 127 22.49 9.10 -2.41
CA TRP A 127 21.87 9.52 -3.67
C TRP A 127 20.91 8.47 -4.22
N ALA A 128 21.26 7.18 -4.14
CA ALA A 128 20.38 6.10 -4.60
C ALA A 128 19.06 6.14 -3.83
N GLY A 129 19.10 6.24 -2.51
CA GLY A 129 17.87 6.32 -1.70
C GLY A 129 17.13 7.67 -1.78
N ALA A 130 17.79 8.75 -2.19
CA ALA A 130 17.14 10.04 -2.48
C ALA A 130 16.44 10.07 -3.85
N LEU A 131 16.91 9.27 -4.82
CA LEU A 131 16.34 9.18 -6.17
C LEU A 131 15.34 8.02 -6.34
N THR A 132 15.39 7.02 -5.47
CA THR A 132 14.54 5.82 -5.58
C THR A 132 13.05 6.19 -5.55
N PRO A 133 12.26 5.80 -6.56
CA PRO A 133 10.82 5.99 -6.52
C PRO A 133 10.18 5.07 -5.47
N LEU A 134 9.40 5.67 -4.58
CA LEU A 134 8.63 4.97 -3.55
C LEU A 134 7.16 4.97 -3.95
N ALA A 135 6.56 3.79 -3.99
CA ALA A 135 5.11 3.64 -4.14
C ALA A 135 4.41 4.23 -2.91
N VAL A 136 3.51 5.18 -3.16
CA VAL A 136 2.71 5.85 -2.14
C VAL A 136 1.29 6.01 -2.63
N ASP A 137 0.33 6.01 -1.71
CA ASP A 137 -1.06 6.24 -2.05
C ASP A 137 -1.33 7.74 -2.20
N SER A 138 -2.14 8.13 -3.18
CA SER A 138 -2.68 9.49 -3.29
C SER A 138 -4.19 9.45 -3.22
N ILE A 139 -4.76 10.04 -2.17
CA ILE A 139 -6.20 10.18 -2.01
C ILE A 139 -6.58 11.59 -2.47
N ARG A 140 -7.49 11.68 -3.44
CA ARG A 140 -8.03 12.97 -3.91
C ARG A 140 -9.51 12.84 -4.23
N LYS A 141 -10.24 13.95 -4.07
CA LYS A 141 -11.62 14.07 -4.51
C LYS A 141 -11.66 13.99 -6.04
N ASP A 142 -12.28 12.96 -6.58
CA ASP A 142 -12.35 12.74 -8.02
C ASP A 142 -13.67 12.05 -8.43
N GLY A 143 -14.58 12.87 -8.95
CA GLY A 143 -15.90 12.46 -9.42
C GLY A 143 -16.95 12.29 -8.33
N THR A 144 -18.02 11.59 -8.70
CA THR A 144 -19.23 11.41 -7.90
C THR A 144 -19.80 10.00 -8.04
N VAL A 145 -20.54 9.55 -7.03
CA VAL A 145 -21.31 8.30 -7.05
C VAL A 145 -22.76 8.63 -6.71
N GLN A 146 -23.71 7.91 -7.30
CA GLN A 146 -25.12 8.06 -6.94
C GLN A 146 -25.37 7.34 -5.61
N ILE A 147 -26.04 7.97 -4.66
CA ILE A 147 -26.47 7.39 -3.37
C ILE A 147 -28.00 7.48 -3.25
N PRO A 148 -28.66 6.59 -2.48
CA PRO A 148 -30.12 6.62 -2.33
C PRO A 148 -30.61 7.92 -1.67
N THR A 149 -31.81 8.38 -2.05
CA THR A 149 -32.51 9.48 -1.37
C THR A 149 -33.98 9.14 -1.13
N TYR A 150 -34.53 9.63 -0.02
CA TYR A 150 -35.85 9.29 0.48
C TYR A 150 -36.78 10.51 0.60
N ASN A 151 -36.50 11.58 -0.15
CA ASN A 151 -37.19 12.88 -0.10
C ASN A 151 -38.62 12.91 -0.68
N GLY A 152 -39.33 11.78 -0.70
CA GLY A 152 -40.69 11.68 -1.22
C GLY A 152 -41.53 10.64 -0.50
N PRO A 153 -42.86 10.60 -0.71
CA PRO A 153 -43.71 9.59 -0.11
C PRO A 153 -43.30 8.21 -0.65
N TYR A 154 -42.49 7.52 0.12
CA TYR A 154 -42.12 6.14 -0.13
C TYR A 154 -43.38 5.29 0.01
N LYS A 155 -43.92 4.86 -1.13
CA LYS A 155 -45.11 4.01 -1.13
C LYS A 155 -44.63 2.57 -1.05
N MET A 156 -44.90 1.93 0.09
CA MET A 156 -44.89 0.47 0.20
C MET A 156 -46.01 -0.07 -0.70
N SER A 157 -45.72 -0.22 -1.98
CA SER A 157 -46.71 -0.54 -3.01
C SER A 157 -46.91 -2.04 -3.24
N TRP A 158 -46.05 -2.86 -2.62
CA TRP A 158 -46.01 -4.31 -2.84
C TRP A 158 -46.80 -5.11 -1.78
N LEU A 159 -46.90 -4.57 -0.55
CA LEU A 159 -47.63 -5.21 0.54
C LEU A 159 -49.02 -4.58 0.66
N LEU A 160 -50.03 -5.25 0.10
CA LEU A 160 -51.43 -4.99 0.42
C LEU A 160 -51.89 -6.02 1.44
N GLN A 161 -52.16 -5.58 2.67
CA GLN A 161 -52.82 -6.40 3.68
C GLN A 161 -54.30 -6.04 3.72
N THR A 162 -55.16 -6.96 3.26
CA THR A 162 -56.62 -6.84 3.42
C THR A 162 -57.15 -8.11 4.08
N GLY A 163 -57.75 -7.97 5.27
CA GLY A 163 -58.41 -9.06 5.99
C GLY A 163 -57.47 -10.24 6.34
N GLY A 164 -56.24 -9.96 6.77
CA GLY A 164 -55.27 -11.01 7.13
C GLY A 164 -54.60 -11.73 5.95
N LYS A 165 -55.01 -11.44 4.71
CA LYS A 165 -54.38 -11.97 3.49
C LYS A 165 -53.33 -11.01 2.98
N ILE A 166 -52.12 -11.53 2.74
CA ILE A 166 -51.06 -10.79 2.07
C ILE A 166 -51.27 -10.96 0.57
N PHE A 167 -51.68 -9.90 -0.11
CA PHE A 167 -51.65 -9.85 -1.57
C PHE A 167 -50.32 -9.28 -2.00
N LEU A 168 -49.46 -10.17 -2.52
CA LEU A 168 -48.20 -9.80 -3.14
C LEU A 168 -48.50 -9.18 -4.50
N LYS A 169 -48.55 -7.84 -4.55
CA LYS A 169 -48.79 -7.12 -5.79
C LYS A 169 -47.45 -6.72 -6.40
N ASN A 170 -47.22 -7.10 -7.66
CA ASN A 170 -46.04 -6.70 -8.43
C ASN A 170 -44.69 -7.09 -7.78
N CYS A 171 -44.63 -8.21 -7.07
CA CYS A 171 -43.37 -8.77 -6.55
C CYS A 171 -42.55 -9.43 -7.67
N ASN A 172 -41.82 -8.61 -8.40
CA ASN A 172 -40.92 -9.07 -9.46
C ASN A 172 -39.46 -8.73 -9.09
N ALA A 173 -38.55 -9.63 -9.46
CA ALA A 173 -37.12 -9.34 -9.53
C ALA A 173 -36.78 -8.74 -10.90
N TYR A 174 -35.96 -7.69 -10.90
CA TYR A 174 -35.40 -7.04 -12.07
C TYR A 174 -33.95 -7.48 -12.20
N HIS A 175 -33.66 -8.25 -13.24
CA HIS A 175 -32.29 -8.64 -13.57
C HIS A 175 -31.71 -7.59 -14.52
N LEU A 176 -30.77 -6.78 -14.01
CA LEU A 176 -30.05 -5.80 -14.84
C LEU A 176 -28.97 -6.49 -15.68
N THR A 177 -28.31 -7.49 -15.10
CA THR A 177 -27.33 -8.37 -15.75
C THR A 177 -27.48 -9.79 -15.18
N SER A 178 -26.66 -10.74 -15.66
CA SER A 178 -26.61 -12.10 -15.09
C SER A 178 -26.18 -12.14 -13.61
N SER A 179 -25.59 -11.07 -13.08
CA SER A 179 -25.03 -11.02 -11.72
C SER A 179 -25.65 -9.93 -10.83
N ILE A 180 -26.56 -9.12 -11.37
CA ILE A 180 -27.20 -8.01 -10.65
C ILE A 180 -28.71 -8.20 -10.70
N SER A 181 -29.32 -8.35 -9.52
CA SER A 181 -30.77 -8.49 -9.36
C SER A 181 -31.31 -7.54 -8.29
N ILE A 182 -32.35 -6.79 -8.64
CA ILE A 182 -33.05 -5.87 -7.73
C ILE A 182 -34.49 -6.34 -7.55
N SER A 183 -35.00 -6.35 -6.33
CA SER A 183 -36.34 -6.84 -6.05
C SER A 183 -37.27 -5.73 -5.58
N ARG A 184 -38.54 -5.78 -6.01
CA ARG A 184 -39.62 -5.01 -5.35
C ARG A 184 -40.02 -5.57 -3.99
N CYS A 185 -39.74 -6.84 -3.77
CA CYS A 185 -40.06 -7.59 -2.56
C CYS A 185 -38.79 -8.35 -2.13
N PRO A 186 -37.84 -7.68 -1.48
CA PRO A 186 -36.52 -8.25 -1.22
C PRO A 186 -36.61 -9.53 -0.39
N THR A 187 -37.50 -9.57 0.59
CA THR A 187 -37.74 -10.77 1.41
C THR A 187 -38.08 -12.00 0.58
N ILE A 188 -38.98 -11.87 -0.42
CA ILE A 188 -39.44 -13.02 -1.21
C ILE A 188 -38.34 -13.52 -2.14
N ASN A 189 -37.73 -12.60 -2.90
CA ASN A 189 -36.80 -12.97 -3.95
C ASN A 189 -35.40 -13.32 -3.44
N PHE A 190 -35.07 -12.87 -2.22
CA PHE A 190 -33.76 -13.09 -1.60
C PHE A 190 -33.82 -13.82 -0.26
N ILE A 191 -34.92 -14.55 0.02
CA ILE A 191 -35.09 -15.27 1.29
C ILE A 191 -33.89 -16.19 1.59
N THR A 192 -33.35 -16.88 0.58
CA THR A 192 -32.22 -17.79 0.74
C THR A 192 -30.95 -17.05 1.17
N THR A 193 -30.65 -15.90 0.54
CA THR A 193 -29.51 -15.06 0.91
C THR A 193 -29.70 -14.44 2.29
N LEU A 194 -30.91 -13.96 2.61
CA LEU A 194 -31.26 -13.44 3.94
C LEU A 194 -31.10 -14.51 5.02
N MET A 195 -31.49 -15.76 4.76
CA MET A 195 -31.28 -16.87 5.69
C MET A 195 -29.79 -17.23 5.83
N SER A 196 -29.00 -17.13 4.76
CA SER A 196 -27.53 -17.28 4.83
C SER A 196 -26.89 -16.19 5.69
N THR A 197 -27.29 -14.93 5.49
CA THR A 197 -26.90 -13.79 6.34
C THR A 197 -27.27 -14.05 7.79
N ALA A 198 -28.51 -14.50 8.04
CA ALA A 198 -28.99 -14.82 9.37
C ALA A 198 -28.13 -15.89 10.03
N LEU A 199 -27.85 -17.01 9.35
CA LEU A 199 -27.00 -18.11 9.87
C LEU A 199 -25.59 -17.64 10.27
N GLY A 200 -25.00 -16.71 9.52
CA GLY A 200 -23.66 -16.17 9.74
C GLY A 200 -23.63 -14.81 10.43
N ALA A 201 -24.63 -14.47 11.25
CA ALA A 201 -24.72 -13.15 11.87
C ALA A 201 -23.64 -12.91 12.94
N THR A 202 -23.21 -13.96 13.63
CA THR A 202 -22.13 -13.90 14.62
C THR A 202 -20.82 -14.45 14.05
N SER A 203 -19.73 -13.71 14.20
CA SER A 203 -18.37 -14.12 13.78
C SER A 203 -17.47 -14.46 14.97
N ALA A 204 -16.37 -15.17 14.69
CA ALA A 204 -15.34 -15.47 15.67
C ALA A 204 -14.68 -14.19 16.21
N PRO A 205 -14.18 -14.20 17.46
CA PRO A 205 -13.61 -13.01 18.08
C PRO A 205 -12.39 -12.52 17.29
N GLY A 206 -12.38 -11.22 16.96
CA GLY A 206 -11.32 -10.59 16.16
C GLY A 206 -11.41 -10.83 14.65
N VAL A 207 -12.36 -11.64 14.17
CA VAL A 207 -12.58 -11.88 12.74
C VAL A 207 -13.76 -11.04 12.26
N PRO A 208 -13.57 -10.13 11.29
CA PRO A 208 -14.67 -9.35 10.75
C PRO A 208 -15.65 -10.28 10.03
N ARG A 209 -16.95 -10.02 10.21
CA ARG A 209 -17.99 -10.73 9.48
C ARG A 209 -17.92 -10.35 8.00
N VAL A 210 -17.86 -11.32 7.10
CA VAL A 210 -17.90 -11.07 5.66
C VAL A 210 -19.08 -11.79 5.05
N TYR A 211 -19.91 -11.06 4.31
CA TYR A 211 -21.10 -11.64 3.70
C TYR A 211 -21.40 -10.96 2.35
N PRO A 212 -21.98 -11.70 1.39
CA PRO A 212 -22.25 -11.17 0.06
C PRO A 212 -23.36 -10.13 0.10
N LYS A 213 -23.21 -9.09 -0.72
CA LYS A 213 -24.27 -8.13 -0.97
C LYS A 213 -25.40 -8.81 -1.75
N ILE A 214 -26.64 -8.68 -1.27
CA ILE A 214 -27.80 -9.41 -1.79
C ILE A 214 -28.05 -9.15 -3.27
N GLU A 215 -27.95 -7.90 -3.72
CA GLU A 215 -28.27 -7.51 -5.08
C GLU A 215 -27.16 -7.83 -6.07
N VAL A 216 -25.92 -7.84 -5.57
CA VAL A 216 -24.70 -8.02 -6.36
C VAL A 216 -23.73 -8.93 -5.61
N PRO A 217 -23.91 -10.27 -5.69
CA PRO A 217 -23.11 -11.23 -4.90
C PRO A 217 -21.60 -11.20 -5.17
N ALA A 218 -21.17 -10.58 -6.27
CA ALA A 218 -19.75 -10.34 -6.57
C ALA A 218 -19.07 -9.37 -5.59
N TRP A 219 -19.86 -8.60 -4.82
CA TRP A 219 -19.38 -7.70 -3.77
C TRP A 219 -19.75 -8.25 -2.40
N SER A 220 -18.87 -8.06 -1.43
CA SER A 220 -19.12 -8.47 -0.05
C SER A 220 -18.95 -7.30 0.92
N TYR A 221 -19.79 -7.26 1.95
CA TYR A 221 -19.63 -6.35 3.07
C TYR A 221 -18.65 -6.92 4.08
N SER A 222 -17.85 -6.04 4.68
CA SER A 222 -17.03 -6.31 5.85
C SER A 222 -17.69 -5.68 7.08
N ASN A 223 -17.90 -6.49 8.11
CA ASN A 223 -18.68 -6.21 9.31
C ASN A 223 -20.17 -6.03 9.08
N ARG A 224 -20.70 -4.81 9.27
CA ARG A 224 -22.12 -4.48 9.15
C ARG A 224 -22.30 -3.43 8.06
N SER A 225 -23.37 -3.51 7.27
CA SER A 225 -23.65 -2.51 6.23
C SER A 225 -24.37 -1.27 6.78
N TYR A 226 -25.12 -1.39 7.89
CA TYR A 226 -25.96 -0.33 8.45
C TYR A 226 -26.95 0.30 7.44
N GLY A 227 -27.29 -0.45 6.39
CA GLY A 227 -28.11 0.08 5.29
C GLY A 227 -27.39 1.01 4.31
N ALA A 228 -26.07 1.18 4.42
CA ALA A 228 -25.26 2.01 3.54
C ALA A 228 -24.40 1.17 2.57
N GLY A 229 -23.88 1.79 1.51
CA GLY A 229 -23.08 1.09 0.49
C GLY A 229 -23.91 0.49 -0.65
N ALA A 230 -25.18 0.86 -0.77
CA ALA A 230 -26.09 0.30 -1.77
C ALA A 230 -25.66 0.63 -3.21
N SER A 231 -24.91 1.71 -3.41
CA SER A 231 -24.46 2.17 -4.73
C SER A 231 -23.45 1.23 -5.40
N GLN A 232 -22.55 0.62 -4.63
CA GLN A 232 -21.46 -0.18 -5.17
C GLN A 232 -22.01 -1.42 -5.89
N GLY A 233 -21.53 -1.67 -7.11
CA GLY A 233 -21.99 -2.74 -7.98
C GLY A 233 -23.22 -2.39 -8.82
N LEU A 234 -23.99 -1.37 -8.44
CA LEU A 234 -25.10 -0.83 -9.25
C LEU A 234 -24.64 0.32 -10.13
N PHE A 235 -23.82 1.21 -9.58
CA PHE A 235 -23.27 2.36 -10.27
C PHE A 235 -21.75 2.38 -10.13
N SER A 236 -21.05 2.72 -11.20
CA SER A 236 -19.63 3.01 -11.14
C SER A 236 -19.44 4.50 -10.82
N PRO A 237 -18.49 4.88 -9.93
CA PRO A 237 -18.24 6.27 -9.65
C PRO A 237 -17.68 6.96 -10.90
N THR A 238 -18.23 8.13 -11.23
CA THR A 238 -17.73 8.98 -12.31
C THR A 238 -16.28 9.38 -12.00
N SER A 239 -15.47 9.62 -13.03
CA SER A 239 -14.06 9.99 -12.88
C SER A 239 -13.79 11.25 -13.67
N ASN A 240 -13.21 12.28 -13.05
CA ASN A 240 -12.70 13.43 -13.77
C ASN A 240 -11.27 13.17 -14.28
N SER A 241 -10.59 12.17 -13.70
CA SER A 241 -9.26 11.73 -14.14
C SER A 241 -9.29 10.36 -14.84
N ASN A 242 -8.35 10.16 -15.78
CA ASN A 242 -8.10 8.89 -16.47
C ASN A 242 -7.10 7.98 -15.72
N ASP A 243 -6.77 8.34 -14.49
CA ASP A 243 -5.84 7.59 -13.65
C ASP A 243 -6.55 6.37 -13.07
N SER A 244 -5.85 5.23 -13.01
CA SER A 244 -6.37 4.01 -12.39
C SER A 244 -6.37 4.17 -10.86
N TYR A 245 -7.45 3.74 -10.22
CA TYR A 245 -7.62 3.78 -8.77
C TYR A 245 -7.93 2.37 -8.25
N THR A 246 -7.48 2.08 -7.03
CA THR A 246 -7.58 0.75 -6.40
C THR A 246 -8.66 0.68 -5.33
N ALA A 247 -9.02 1.83 -4.78
CA ALA A 247 -10.10 1.97 -3.81
C ALA A 247 -10.73 3.35 -3.92
N TYR A 248 -11.94 3.50 -3.38
CA TYR A 248 -12.57 4.80 -3.25
C TYR A 248 -13.45 4.85 -2.01
N SER A 249 -13.74 6.05 -1.52
CA SER A 249 -14.62 6.27 -0.39
C SER A 249 -15.57 7.42 -0.62
N TYR A 250 -16.74 7.35 0.02
CA TYR A 250 -17.77 8.39 -0.04
C TYR A 250 -18.63 8.34 1.22
N GLU A 251 -19.39 9.41 1.45
CA GLU A 251 -20.28 9.49 2.59
C GLU A 251 -21.72 9.18 2.16
N GLU A 252 -22.41 8.35 2.94
CA GLU A 252 -23.79 7.93 2.70
C GLU A 252 -24.58 7.99 4.02
N PRO A 253 -25.76 8.65 4.04
CA PRO A 253 -26.64 8.59 5.20
C PRO A 253 -27.29 7.20 5.28
N GLY A 254 -27.38 6.66 6.49
CA GLY A 254 -28.01 5.38 6.76
C GLY A 254 -28.54 5.30 8.19
N TYR A 255 -29.04 4.14 8.59
CA TYR A 255 -29.52 3.92 9.95
C TYR A 255 -28.55 3.04 10.72
N TRP A 256 -28.02 3.57 11.82
CA TRP A 256 -27.42 2.74 12.85
C TRP A 256 -28.54 1.97 13.54
N SER A 257 -28.81 0.76 13.07
CA SER A 257 -29.80 -0.14 13.67
C SER A 257 -29.22 -0.78 14.94
N ARG A 258 -29.88 -0.54 16.08
CA ARG A 258 -29.60 -1.21 17.35
C ARG A 258 -30.77 -2.11 17.70
N VAL A 259 -30.47 -3.38 17.89
CA VAL A 259 -31.46 -4.35 18.35
C VAL A 259 -31.16 -4.64 19.81
N ALA A 260 -32.17 -4.52 20.65
CA ALA A 260 -32.10 -4.89 22.06
C ALA A 260 -33.25 -5.86 22.34
N CYS A 261 -32.92 -7.04 22.86
CA CYS A 261 -33.89 -8.10 23.14
C CYS A 261 -34.00 -8.36 24.65
N HIS A 262 -35.19 -8.76 25.09
CA HIS A 262 -35.46 -9.18 26.46
C HIS A 262 -36.56 -10.25 26.48
N TYR A 263 -36.62 -11.05 27.54
CA TYR A 263 -37.75 -11.96 27.75
C TYR A 263 -38.92 -11.22 28.39
N ASN A 264 -40.10 -11.36 27.80
CA ASN A 264 -41.31 -10.77 28.35
C ASN A 264 -42.40 -11.83 28.51
N GLU A 265 -42.60 -12.30 29.74
CA GLU A 265 -43.59 -13.32 30.05
C GLU A 265 -45.03 -12.93 29.69
N THR A 266 -45.32 -11.63 29.65
CA THR A 266 -46.64 -11.08 29.32
C THR A 266 -46.85 -10.88 27.81
N SER A 267 -45.94 -11.37 26.97
CA SER A 267 -46.07 -11.32 25.51
C SER A 267 -47.35 -12.02 25.05
N ASN A 268 -48.17 -11.30 24.27
CA ASN A 268 -49.44 -11.82 23.72
C ASN A 268 -49.24 -12.59 22.40
N LEU A 269 -48.02 -12.66 21.86
CA LEU A 269 -47.73 -13.45 20.66
C LEU A 269 -47.59 -14.92 21.04
N THR A 270 -48.41 -15.78 20.44
CA THR A 270 -48.45 -17.21 20.73
C THR A 270 -48.52 -18.04 19.46
N ILE A 271 -48.12 -19.31 19.57
CA ILE A 271 -48.26 -20.31 18.52
C ILE A 271 -49.21 -21.39 19.03
N THR A 272 -50.36 -21.52 18.39
CA THR A 272 -51.41 -22.49 18.74
C THR A 272 -51.52 -23.55 17.65
N ARG A 273 -51.86 -24.79 18.03
CA ARG A 273 -52.03 -25.88 17.08
C ARG A 273 -53.39 -25.78 16.41
N LEU A 274 -53.44 -25.95 15.09
CA LEU A 274 -54.69 -26.06 14.33
C LEU A 274 -55.02 -27.54 14.14
N ASP A 275 -56.00 -28.05 14.88
CA ASP A 275 -56.41 -29.46 14.85
C ASP A 275 -57.28 -29.84 13.64
N SER A 276 -57.42 -28.96 12.64
CA SER A 276 -58.37 -29.16 11.53
C SER A 276 -57.97 -30.23 10.51
N LEU A 277 -56.83 -30.91 10.67
CA LEU A 277 -56.30 -31.89 9.72
C LEU A 277 -55.79 -33.17 10.43
N GLU A 278 -56.64 -33.84 11.20
CA GLU A 278 -56.31 -35.05 11.96
C GLU A 278 -55.69 -36.21 11.16
N ASN A 279 -55.76 -36.22 9.82
CA ASN A 279 -55.15 -37.27 8.98
C ASN A 279 -54.00 -36.80 8.07
N ALA A 280 -53.58 -35.53 8.16
CA ALA A 280 -52.47 -35.03 7.35
C ALA A 280 -51.09 -35.43 7.93
N PRO A 281 -50.07 -35.69 7.09
CA PRO A 281 -48.72 -35.98 7.57
C PRO A 281 -48.02 -34.77 8.23
N PHE A 282 -48.66 -33.59 8.20
CA PHE A 282 -48.16 -32.35 8.77
C PHE A 282 -49.10 -31.81 9.85
N VAL A 283 -48.56 -30.93 10.68
CA VAL A 283 -49.28 -30.14 11.69
C VAL A 283 -49.23 -28.68 11.25
N LEU A 284 -50.39 -28.03 11.30
CA LEU A 284 -50.49 -26.59 11.09
C LEU A 284 -50.47 -25.89 12.43
N TRP A 285 -49.68 -24.83 12.51
CA TRP A 285 -49.57 -23.96 13.67
C TRP A 285 -50.07 -22.58 13.29
N LEU A 286 -50.94 -21.98 14.09
CA LEU A 286 -51.39 -20.61 13.95
C LEU A 286 -50.51 -19.70 14.80
N VAL A 287 -49.87 -18.74 14.18
CA VAL A 287 -49.21 -17.63 14.87
C VAL A 287 -50.20 -16.50 14.99
N GLU A 288 -50.55 -16.12 16.22
CA GLU A 288 -51.53 -15.07 16.51
C GLU A 288 -51.13 -14.26 17.75
N GLY A 289 -51.71 -13.07 17.89
CA GLY A 289 -51.46 -12.17 19.02
C GLY A 289 -51.29 -10.71 18.63
N SER A 290 -50.64 -9.95 19.50
CA SER A 290 -50.34 -8.53 19.30
C SER A 290 -48.96 -8.16 19.83
N LEU A 291 -48.30 -7.20 19.19
CA LEU A 291 -47.09 -6.56 19.68
C LEU A 291 -47.48 -5.39 20.61
N PRO A 292 -46.63 -5.01 21.60
CA PRO A 292 -47.02 -3.99 22.57
C PRO A 292 -47.18 -2.58 21.98
N ASN A 293 -46.64 -2.31 20.78
CA ASN A 293 -46.83 -1.05 20.04
C ASN A 293 -48.04 -1.08 19.09
N THR A 294 -48.70 -2.22 18.94
CA THR A 294 -49.84 -2.40 18.03
C THR A 294 -51.14 -2.53 18.80
N VAL A 295 -52.24 -2.08 18.20
CA VAL A 295 -53.59 -2.36 18.72
C VAL A 295 -53.83 -3.87 18.76
N ALA A 296 -54.59 -4.36 19.74
CA ALA A 296 -54.93 -5.78 19.84
C ALA A 296 -55.55 -6.29 18.53
N ASN A 297 -55.12 -7.48 18.07
CA ASN A 297 -55.53 -8.13 16.81
C ASN A 297 -55.15 -7.39 15.52
N ASN A 298 -54.26 -6.40 15.56
CA ASN A 298 -53.80 -5.70 14.36
C ASN A 298 -52.69 -6.45 13.59
N ILE A 299 -52.13 -7.50 14.18
CA ILE A 299 -51.18 -8.38 13.49
C ILE A 299 -51.97 -9.43 12.74
N SER A 300 -51.72 -9.54 11.44
CA SER A 300 -52.33 -10.58 10.62
C SER A 300 -51.79 -11.94 11.04
N SER A 301 -52.64 -12.77 11.63
CA SER A 301 -52.31 -14.15 11.94
C SER A 301 -51.91 -14.91 10.67
N TYR A 302 -51.01 -15.87 10.82
CA TYR A 302 -50.52 -16.68 9.71
C TYR A 302 -50.19 -18.10 10.18
N THR A 303 -50.10 -19.02 9.25
CA THR A 303 -49.86 -20.43 9.55
C THR A 303 -48.43 -20.83 9.26
N LEU A 304 -47.87 -21.67 10.14
CA LEU A 304 -46.64 -22.42 9.92
C LEU A 304 -47.01 -23.90 9.74
N MET A 305 -46.14 -24.65 9.09
CA MET A 305 -46.34 -26.08 8.85
C MET A 305 -45.10 -26.86 9.28
N THR A 306 -45.31 -27.93 10.06
CA THR A 306 -44.26 -28.87 10.49
C THR A 306 -44.71 -30.30 10.22
N ASP A 307 -43.79 -31.24 10.32
CA ASP A 307 -44.08 -32.67 10.32
C ASP A 307 -44.89 -33.03 11.58
N ARG A 308 -45.67 -34.11 11.48
CA ARG A 308 -46.47 -34.63 12.61
C ARG A 308 -45.64 -35.44 13.60
N THR A 309 -44.47 -35.93 13.22
CA THR A 309 -43.62 -36.72 14.09
C THR A 309 -43.29 -35.96 15.38
N PRO A 310 -43.39 -36.60 16.56
CA PRO A 310 -43.24 -35.91 17.85
C PRO A 310 -41.90 -35.19 18.05
N TRP A 311 -40.86 -35.55 17.31
CA TRP A 311 -39.53 -34.96 17.41
C TRP A 311 -39.34 -33.76 16.49
N TRP A 312 -40.19 -33.60 15.47
CA TRP A 312 -40.10 -32.57 14.43
C TRP A 312 -41.32 -31.64 14.42
N ASN A 313 -42.15 -31.71 15.47
CA ASN A 313 -43.33 -30.87 15.67
C ASN A 313 -42.99 -29.52 16.31
N GLU A 314 -41.82 -28.97 16.00
CA GLU A 314 -41.33 -27.72 16.57
C GLU A 314 -41.45 -26.57 15.57
N ALA A 315 -42.19 -25.54 15.95
CA ALA A 315 -42.31 -24.32 15.15
C ALA A 315 -41.79 -23.11 15.93
N LEU A 316 -41.12 -22.23 15.19
CA LEU A 316 -40.74 -20.90 15.63
C LEU A 316 -41.31 -19.90 14.62
N GLY A 317 -41.95 -18.87 15.15
CA GLY A 317 -42.46 -17.76 14.36
C GLY A 317 -42.25 -16.45 15.11
N TRP A 318 -42.13 -15.36 14.37
CA TRP A 318 -42.13 -14.01 14.94
C TRP A 318 -43.15 -13.12 14.27
N SER A 319 -43.39 -11.97 14.88
CA SER A 319 -44.03 -10.85 14.20
C SER A 319 -43.26 -9.57 14.44
N ALA A 320 -43.24 -8.69 13.44
CA ALA A 320 -42.52 -7.42 13.46
C ALA A 320 -43.42 -6.28 12.95
N ALA A 321 -43.39 -5.13 13.62
CA ALA A 321 -44.16 -3.97 13.20
C ALA A 321 -43.51 -2.65 13.63
N ALA A 322 -43.60 -1.65 12.74
CA ALA A 322 -43.38 -0.24 13.04
C ALA A 322 -44.73 0.42 13.34
N ALA A 323 -44.97 0.81 14.59
CA ALA A 323 -46.22 1.43 15.01
C ALA A 323 -45.98 2.41 16.17
N ASN A 324 -46.72 3.53 16.19
CA ASN A 324 -46.64 4.55 17.24
C ASN A 324 -45.20 5.08 17.50
N GLY A 325 -44.37 5.17 16.46
CA GLY A 325 -42.98 5.63 16.57
C GLY A 325 -42.02 4.61 17.18
N HIS A 326 -42.46 3.38 17.43
CA HIS A 326 -41.64 2.29 17.95
C HIS A 326 -41.61 1.12 16.97
N ASN A 327 -40.43 0.51 16.81
CA ASN A 327 -40.25 -0.69 16.00
C ASN A 327 -40.00 -1.87 16.92
N MET A 328 -40.91 -2.83 16.90
CA MET A 328 -40.83 -4.01 17.77
C MET A 328 -41.00 -5.31 17.00
N LEU A 329 -40.36 -6.34 17.53
CA LEU A 329 -40.45 -7.71 17.10
C LEU A 329 -40.68 -8.61 18.32
N ALA A 330 -41.52 -9.63 18.19
CA ALA A 330 -41.67 -10.65 19.21
C ALA A 330 -41.55 -12.04 18.59
N ILE A 331 -40.92 -12.96 19.31
CA ILE A 331 -40.72 -14.36 18.92
C ILE A 331 -41.60 -15.24 19.81
N ALA A 332 -42.29 -16.18 19.18
CA ALA A 332 -43.06 -17.21 19.86
C ALA A 332 -42.63 -18.58 19.33
N THR A 333 -42.71 -19.59 20.20
CA THR A 333 -42.33 -20.96 19.86
C THR A 333 -43.35 -21.94 20.41
N VAL A 334 -43.36 -23.15 19.87
CA VAL A 334 -44.19 -24.24 20.39
C VAL A 334 -43.66 -24.65 21.76
N ALA A 335 -44.50 -24.52 22.79
CA ALA A 335 -44.13 -24.77 24.19
C ALA A 335 -43.69 -26.22 24.48
N SER A 336 -44.08 -27.18 23.64
CA SER A 336 -43.70 -28.60 23.77
C SER A 336 -42.39 -28.96 23.07
N GLY A 337 -41.76 -28.03 22.36
CA GLY A 337 -40.49 -28.28 21.67
C GLY A 337 -39.27 -28.22 22.60
N HIS A 338 -38.11 -28.63 22.11
CA HIS A 338 -36.84 -28.60 22.83
C HIS A 338 -35.80 -27.69 22.18
N TRP A 339 -35.82 -27.48 20.86
CA TRP A 339 -34.74 -26.76 20.17
C TRP A 339 -34.92 -25.24 20.18
N TYR A 340 -36.17 -24.76 20.19
CA TYR A 340 -36.45 -23.33 20.06
C TYR A 340 -36.97 -22.66 21.33
N THR A 341 -37.22 -23.41 22.41
CA THR A 341 -37.83 -22.89 23.64
C THR A 341 -37.09 -21.74 24.28
N HIS A 342 -35.77 -21.66 24.06
CA HIS A 342 -34.95 -20.56 24.57
C HIS A 342 -35.37 -19.20 24.02
N TRP A 343 -35.96 -19.11 22.81
CA TRP A 343 -36.44 -17.83 22.26
C TRP A 343 -37.93 -17.58 22.54
N ASN A 344 -38.58 -18.44 23.31
CA ASN A 344 -40.00 -18.27 23.60
C ASN A 344 -40.23 -16.97 24.39
N ARG A 345 -41.18 -16.15 23.93
CA ARG A 345 -41.52 -14.86 24.56
C ARG A 345 -40.38 -13.83 24.55
N MET A 346 -39.40 -13.99 23.66
CA MET A 346 -38.41 -12.95 23.41
C MET A 346 -39.07 -11.77 22.68
N GLN A 347 -38.82 -10.56 23.15
CA GLN A 347 -39.24 -9.31 22.51
C GLN A 347 -38.02 -8.45 22.24
N CYS A 348 -37.95 -7.87 21.05
CA CYS A 348 -36.85 -7.06 20.60
C CYS A 348 -37.35 -5.70 20.12
N SER A 349 -36.67 -4.63 20.56
CA SER A 349 -36.84 -3.29 20.03
C SER A 349 -35.75 -3.00 19.00
N VAL A 350 -36.13 -2.43 17.85
CA VAL A 350 -35.19 -2.00 16.80
C VAL A 350 -35.15 -0.47 16.79
N ASP A 351 -34.06 0.11 17.27
CA ASP A 351 -33.84 1.55 17.24
C ASP A 351 -33.07 1.93 15.96
N PHE A 352 -33.61 2.86 15.17
CA PHE A 352 -33.00 3.35 13.93
C PHE A 352 -32.47 4.75 14.17
N GLN A 353 -31.16 4.88 14.40
CA GLN A 353 -30.53 6.19 14.62
C GLN A 353 -29.94 6.73 13.30
N PRO A 354 -30.43 7.84 12.74
CA PRO A 354 -29.87 8.42 11.52
C PRO A 354 -28.40 8.80 11.72
N THR A 355 -27.53 8.22 10.92
CA THR A 355 -26.07 8.35 11.06
C THR A 355 -25.46 8.54 9.68
N LEU A 356 -24.44 9.39 9.57
CA LEU A 356 -23.64 9.52 8.36
C LEU A 356 -22.54 8.46 8.40
N PHE A 357 -22.43 7.66 7.34
CA PHE A 357 -21.43 6.61 7.24
C PHE A 357 -20.36 6.96 6.21
N ASN A 358 -19.12 6.64 6.52
CA ASN A 358 -18.02 6.61 5.57
C ASN A 358 -17.95 5.20 4.96
N VAL A 359 -18.33 5.11 3.69
CA VAL A 359 -18.29 3.89 2.90
C VAL A 359 -16.96 3.83 2.17
N THR A 360 -16.19 2.78 2.43
CA THR A 360 -14.91 2.52 1.77
C THR A 360 -15.05 1.28 0.90
N VAL A 361 -14.68 1.41 -0.37
CA VAL A 361 -14.78 0.35 -1.36
C VAL A 361 -13.38 -0.02 -1.82
N ASN A 362 -13.01 -1.27 -1.62
CA ASN A 362 -11.77 -1.84 -2.15
C ASN A 362 -12.09 -2.62 -3.43
N LEU A 363 -11.59 -2.12 -4.58
CA LEU A 363 -11.83 -2.73 -5.88
C LEU A 363 -11.04 -4.03 -6.08
N THR A 364 -9.90 -4.19 -5.40
CA THR A 364 -9.04 -5.39 -5.55
C THR A 364 -9.60 -6.61 -4.85
N GLN A 365 -10.30 -6.41 -3.72
CA GLN A 365 -10.89 -7.47 -2.89
C GLN A 365 -12.40 -7.60 -3.10
N SER A 366 -12.99 -6.77 -3.96
CA SER A 366 -14.45 -6.63 -4.12
C SER A 366 -15.19 -6.46 -2.79
N MET A 367 -14.64 -5.61 -1.91
CA MET A 367 -15.08 -5.48 -0.52
C MET A 367 -15.59 -4.07 -0.20
N ILE A 368 -16.68 -3.99 0.54
CA ILE A 368 -17.31 -2.76 1.03
C ILE A 368 -17.17 -2.74 2.55
N SER A 369 -16.54 -1.71 3.11
CA SER A 369 -16.48 -1.52 4.56
C SER A 369 -17.17 -0.21 4.93
N VAL A 370 -18.13 -0.31 5.86
CA VAL A 370 -18.95 0.82 6.30
C VAL A 370 -18.54 1.16 7.74
N SER A 371 -18.29 2.44 7.98
CA SER A 371 -17.93 2.93 9.31
C SER A 371 -18.72 4.19 9.67
N PRO A 372 -19.17 4.33 10.91
CA PRO A 372 -19.93 5.49 11.35
C PRO A 372 -19.03 6.73 11.44
N SER A 373 -19.44 7.83 10.80
CA SER A 373 -18.74 9.13 10.84
C SER A 373 -19.31 10.02 11.95
N GLY A 374 -20.64 10.05 12.12
CA GLY A 374 -21.32 10.84 13.16
C GLY A 374 -22.84 10.87 12.99
N PRO A 375 -23.58 11.44 13.95
CA PRO A 375 -25.03 11.58 13.86
C PRO A 375 -25.43 12.45 12.67
N HIS A 376 -26.57 12.16 12.06
CA HIS A 376 -27.09 12.89 10.91
C HIS A 376 -28.54 13.33 11.14
N ALA A 377 -28.99 14.34 10.40
CA ALA A 377 -30.41 14.67 10.37
C ALA A 377 -31.20 13.50 9.77
N ASP A 378 -32.44 13.31 10.21
CA ASP A 378 -33.27 12.24 9.67
C ASP A 378 -33.52 12.47 8.18
N PHE A 379 -33.06 11.51 7.37
CA PHE A 379 -33.13 11.55 5.92
C PHE A 379 -34.41 10.89 5.39
N ASP A 380 -35.15 10.14 6.22
CA ASP A 380 -36.49 9.64 5.94
C ASP A 380 -37.48 10.17 6.98
N GLN A 381 -37.87 11.44 6.80
CA GLN A 381 -38.83 12.13 7.67
C GLN A 381 -40.20 11.44 7.76
N THR A 382 -40.50 10.52 6.84
CA THR A 382 -41.78 9.81 6.82
C THR A 382 -41.78 8.52 7.63
N GLY A 383 -40.62 8.03 8.07
CA GLY A 383 -40.46 6.74 8.77
C GLY A 383 -40.87 5.53 7.91
N SER A 384 -40.97 5.74 6.61
CA SER A 384 -41.49 4.78 5.64
C SER A 384 -40.53 3.65 5.34
N LEU A 385 -39.22 3.94 5.34
CA LEU A 385 -38.15 2.97 5.17
C LEU A 385 -38.13 2.02 6.37
N GLN A 386 -38.20 2.58 7.59
CA GLN A 386 -38.29 1.78 8.82
C GLN A 386 -39.51 0.87 8.80
N THR A 387 -40.68 1.43 8.41
CA THR A 387 -41.92 0.67 8.28
C THR A 387 -41.79 -0.47 7.27
N ALA A 388 -41.12 -0.22 6.14
CA ALA A 388 -40.91 -1.23 5.12
C ALA A 388 -39.94 -2.33 5.52
N VAL A 389 -38.86 -1.99 6.22
CA VAL A 389 -37.93 -2.96 6.77
C VAL A 389 -38.62 -3.84 7.81
N MET A 390 -39.42 -3.26 8.72
CA MET A 390 -40.17 -4.03 9.71
C MET A 390 -41.22 -4.95 9.07
N ALA A 391 -41.89 -4.50 8.02
CA ALA A 391 -42.84 -5.34 7.27
C ALA A 391 -42.15 -6.48 6.50
N ASN A 392 -40.98 -6.24 5.93
CA ASN A 392 -40.15 -7.29 5.31
C ASN A 392 -39.67 -8.30 6.37
N LEU A 393 -39.25 -7.81 7.54
CA LEU A 393 -38.84 -8.65 8.65
C LEU A 393 -39.99 -9.55 9.13
N ASP A 394 -41.22 -9.03 9.24
CA ASP A 394 -42.42 -9.83 9.56
C ASP A 394 -42.65 -10.94 8.51
N LEU A 395 -42.47 -10.61 7.23
CA LEU A 395 -42.66 -11.53 6.13
C LEU A 395 -41.64 -12.68 6.11
N ILE A 396 -40.40 -12.46 6.61
CA ILE A 396 -39.38 -13.51 6.72
C ILE A 396 -39.93 -14.71 7.51
N SER A 397 -40.56 -14.47 8.67
CA SER A 397 -41.09 -15.58 9.49
C SER A 397 -42.18 -16.36 8.75
N ARG A 398 -43.10 -15.65 8.09
CA ARG A 398 -44.19 -16.26 7.30
C ARG A 398 -43.67 -17.16 6.17
N MET A 399 -42.48 -16.87 5.66
CA MET A 399 -41.84 -17.62 4.56
C MET A 399 -40.78 -18.62 5.03
N SER A 400 -40.42 -18.61 6.31
CA SER A 400 -39.31 -19.42 6.85
C SER A 400 -39.73 -20.81 7.36
N SER A 401 -41.03 -21.14 7.27
CA SER A 401 -41.51 -22.48 7.66
C SER A 401 -41.13 -23.54 6.65
N ASN A 402 -40.71 -24.69 7.16
CA ASN A 402 -40.47 -25.91 6.40
C ASN A 402 -40.98 -27.08 7.24
N ILE A 403 -41.49 -28.12 6.58
CA ILE A 403 -42.06 -29.31 7.22
C ILE A 403 -41.06 -29.95 8.19
N GLY A 404 -39.77 -30.01 7.86
CA GLY A 404 -38.79 -30.66 8.73
C GLY A 404 -38.32 -29.80 9.91
N ILE A 405 -37.83 -28.59 9.62
CA ILE A 405 -37.11 -27.73 10.57
C ILE A 405 -37.44 -26.27 10.22
N SER A 406 -37.67 -25.41 11.22
CA SER A 406 -37.77 -23.96 10.98
C SER A 406 -36.44 -23.43 10.48
N SER A 407 -36.38 -22.91 9.25
CA SER A 407 -35.15 -22.30 8.70
C SER A 407 -34.67 -21.14 9.57
N LEU A 408 -35.63 -20.38 10.12
CA LEU A 408 -35.37 -19.28 11.02
C LEU A 408 -34.90 -19.76 12.40
N GLY A 409 -35.53 -20.81 12.94
CA GLY A 409 -35.08 -21.45 14.18
C GLY A 409 -33.67 -22.03 14.06
N ALA A 410 -33.36 -22.68 12.95
CA ALA A 410 -32.02 -23.20 12.67
C ALA A 410 -30.97 -22.07 12.61
N ALA A 411 -31.32 -20.91 12.05
CA ALA A 411 -30.44 -19.73 12.03
C ALA A 411 -30.15 -19.19 13.43
N LEU A 412 -31.16 -19.14 14.30
CA LEU A 412 -30.99 -18.75 15.70
C LEU A 412 -30.09 -19.73 16.47
N VAL A 413 -30.28 -21.03 16.30
CA VAL A 413 -29.45 -22.08 16.90
C VAL A 413 -28.00 -21.99 16.41
N ALA A 414 -27.77 -21.79 15.11
CA ALA A 414 -26.42 -21.62 14.58
C ALA A 414 -25.71 -20.39 15.19
N ASN A 415 -26.43 -19.28 15.34
CA ASN A 415 -25.88 -18.07 15.96
C ASN A 415 -25.60 -18.24 17.45
N SER A 416 -26.45 -18.95 18.20
CA SER A 416 -26.18 -19.17 19.63
C SER A 416 -24.95 -20.04 19.84
N VAL A 417 -24.74 -21.05 18.99
CA VAL A 417 -23.50 -21.84 18.99
C VAL A 417 -22.28 -20.97 18.69
N ALA A 418 -22.34 -20.11 17.67
CA ALA A 418 -21.26 -19.18 17.35
C ALA A 418 -21.02 -18.13 18.45
N MET A 419 -22.09 -17.66 19.11
CA MET A 419 -22.01 -16.72 20.22
C MET A 419 -21.35 -17.34 21.45
N ASN A 420 -21.73 -18.56 21.80
CA ASN A 420 -21.11 -19.32 22.88
C ASN A 420 -19.62 -19.56 22.61
N ALA A 421 -19.27 -19.94 21.38
CA ALA A 421 -17.88 -20.17 20.99
C ALA A 421 -17.03 -18.88 20.99
N SER A 422 -17.62 -17.74 20.66
CA SER A 422 -16.91 -16.46 20.58
C SER A 422 -16.73 -15.76 21.93
N HIS A 423 -17.58 -16.08 22.91
CA HIS A 423 -17.58 -15.43 24.22
C HIS A 423 -17.73 -16.46 25.36
N PRO A 424 -16.66 -17.23 25.64
CA PRO A 424 -16.69 -18.22 26.71
C PRO A 424 -16.89 -17.51 28.05
N GLY A 425 -17.94 -17.89 28.79
CA GLY A 425 -18.25 -17.36 30.12
C GLY A 425 -19.50 -16.48 30.21
N MET A 426 -20.20 -16.21 29.10
CA MET A 426 -21.56 -15.68 29.17
C MET A 426 -22.56 -16.72 29.68
N THR A 427 -23.62 -16.26 30.34
CA THR A 427 -24.72 -17.13 30.75
C THR A 427 -25.51 -17.61 29.52
N GLU A 428 -26.19 -18.75 29.67
CA GLU A 428 -26.96 -19.35 28.58
C GLU A 428 -28.04 -18.40 28.04
N ASP A 429 -28.77 -17.72 28.92
CA ASP A 429 -29.81 -16.75 28.53
C ASP A 429 -29.23 -15.55 27.77
N GLU A 430 -28.08 -15.04 28.19
CA GLU A 430 -27.39 -13.94 27.50
C GLU A 430 -26.91 -14.35 26.11
N ILE A 431 -26.46 -15.60 25.94
CA ILE A 431 -26.05 -16.15 24.64
C ILE A 431 -27.24 -16.14 23.68
N TYR A 432 -28.40 -16.64 24.10
CA TYR A 432 -29.59 -16.71 23.25
C TYR A 432 -30.16 -15.32 22.90
N LEU A 433 -30.18 -14.40 23.87
CA LEU A 433 -30.59 -13.01 23.64
C LEU A 433 -29.68 -12.33 22.62
N ARG A 434 -28.35 -12.36 22.83
CA ARG A 434 -27.40 -11.72 21.91
C ARG A 434 -27.36 -12.37 20.53
N ALA A 435 -27.55 -13.70 20.46
CA ALA A 435 -27.68 -14.39 19.19
C ALA A 435 -28.89 -13.89 18.40
N GLY A 436 -30.02 -13.67 19.07
CA GLY A 436 -31.21 -13.05 18.50
C GLY A 436 -30.96 -11.61 18.03
N GLU A 437 -30.34 -10.78 18.88
CA GLU A 437 -29.99 -9.39 18.57
C GLU A 437 -29.11 -9.29 17.32
N ASN A 438 -28.04 -10.07 17.24
CA ASN A 438 -27.13 -10.09 16.10
C ASN A 438 -27.82 -10.54 14.81
N MET A 439 -28.63 -11.59 14.89
CA MET A 439 -29.35 -12.12 13.73
C MET A 439 -30.35 -11.11 13.18
N ILE A 440 -31.15 -10.49 14.06
CA ILE A 440 -32.13 -9.47 13.66
C ILE A 440 -31.40 -8.24 13.11
N ALA A 441 -30.32 -7.79 13.75
CA ALA A 441 -29.53 -6.66 13.25
C ALA A 441 -28.95 -6.92 11.86
N ALA A 442 -28.45 -8.13 11.63
CA ALA A 442 -27.94 -8.55 10.32
C ALA A 442 -29.02 -8.55 9.23
N LEU A 443 -30.23 -9.05 9.55
CA LEU A 443 -31.36 -9.03 8.61
C LEU A 443 -31.85 -7.61 8.33
N VAL A 444 -31.92 -6.77 9.35
CA VAL A 444 -32.31 -5.35 9.22
C VAL A 444 -31.32 -4.60 8.32
N ASP A 445 -30.03 -4.79 8.51
CA ASP A 445 -28.97 -4.18 7.70
C ASP A 445 -29.08 -4.57 6.22
N ASP A 446 -29.33 -5.85 5.95
CA ASP A 446 -29.51 -6.38 4.60
C ASP A 446 -30.78 -5.87 3.92
N LEU A 447 -31.90 -5.83 4.66
CA LEU A 447 -33.15 -5.28 4.17
C LEU A 447 -33.04 -3.78 3.90
N LEU A 448 -32.31 -3.02 4.73
CA LEU A 448 -32.05 -1.60 4.48
C LEU A 448 -31.27 -1.39 3.17
N VAL A 449 -30.22 -2.18 2.92
CA VAL A 449 -29.45 -2.12 1.66
C VAL A 449 -30.32 -2.49 0.46
N ALA A 450 -31.19 -3.49 0.61
CA ALA A 450 -32.10 -3.91 -0.46
C ALA A 450 -33.14 -2.83 -0.80
N GLU A 451 -33.70 -2.18 0.21
CA GLU A 451 -34.63 -1.06 0.01
C GLU A 451 -33.92 0.17 -0.57
N ALA A 452 -32.68 0.45 -0.15
CA ALA A 452 -31.84 1.48 -0.75
C ALA A 452 -31.58 1.22 -2.25
N SER A 453 -31.20 -0.01 -2.59
CA SER A 453 -30.98 -0.43 -3.98
C SER A 453 -32.26 -0.33 -4.82
N ARG A 454 -33.41 -0.69 -4.23
CA ARG A 454 -34.73 -0.52 -4.83
C ARG A 454 -35.06 0.95 -5.10
N GLN A 455 -34.74 1.83 -4.15
CA GLN A 455 -34.97 3.26 -4.27
C GLN A 455 -34.18 3.87 -5.43
N MET A 456 -32.93 3.44 -5.61
CA MET A 456 -32.07 3.94 -6.68
C MET A 456 -32.49 3.44 -8.06
N ILE A 457 -32.83 2.16 -8.21
CA ILE A 457 -33.05 1.54 -9.53
C ILE A 457 -34.53 1.60 -9.96
N ILE A 458 -35.46 1.27 -9.06
CA ILE A 458 -36.89 1.16 -9.40
C ILE A 458 -37.58 2.52 -9.34
N HIS A 459 -37.27 3.31 -8.31
CA HIS A 459 -37.84 4.65 -8.14
C HIS A 459 -37.00 5.75 -8.78
N ASN A 460 -35.83 5.41 -9.33
CA ASN A 460 -34.88 6.34 -9.92
C ASN A 460 -34.59 7.54 -9.01
N SER A 461 -34.50 7.28 -7.70
CA SER A 461 -34.36 8.30 -6.67
C SER A 461 -33.00 8.17 -6.03
N SER A 462 -32.05 8.94 -6.57
CA SER A 462 -30.68 9.01 -6.08
C SER A 462 -30.14 10.44 -6.16
N VAL A 463 -29.11 10.74 -5.37
CA VAL A 463 -28.39 12.01 -5.37
C VAL A 463 -26.90 11.75 -5.54
N ALA A 464 -26.18 12.64 -6.21
CA ALA A 464 -24.75 12.51 -6.41
C ALA A 464 -23.97 12.92 -5.15
N ALA A 465 -23.18 11.99 -4.60
CA ALA A 465 -22.24 12.22 -3.52
C ALA A 465 -20.79 12.35 -4.04
N PRO A 466 -19.96 13.22 -3.45
CA PRO A 466 -18.56 13.34 -3.83
C PRO A 466 -17.76 12.09 -3.44
N VAL A 467 -16.86 11.66 -4.31
CA VAL A 467 -16.03 10.47 -4.09
C VAL A 467 -14.57 10.86 -3.92
N TYR A 468 -13.90 10.22 -2.96
CA TYR A 468 -12.47 10.28 -2.75
C TYR A 468 -11.83 9.00 -3.26
N LYS A 469 -11.05 9.08 -4.33
CA LYS A 469 -10.40 7.93 -4.95
C LYS A 469 -8.96 7.80 -4.47
N LYS A 470 -8.54 6.56 -4.28
CA LYS A 470 -7.19 6.15 -3.92
C LYS A 470 -6.44 5.74 -5.19
N PHE A 471 -5.51 6.58 -5.61
CA PHE A 471 -4.67 6.35 -6.78
C PHE A 471 -3.30 5.83 -6.37
N ASP A 472 -2.75 4.94 -7.19
CA ASP A 472 -1.35 4.57 -7.08
C ASP A 472 -0.50 5.77 -7.52
N ALA A 473 0.38 6.20 -6.63
CA ALA A 473 1.26 7.32 -6.87
C ALA A 473 2.71 6.95 -6.57
N ILE A 474 3.62 7.72 -7.13
CA ILE A 474 5.04 7.60 -6.84
C ILE A 474 5.54 8.90 -6.26
N ARG A 475 6.30 8.80 -5.17
CA ARG A 475 7.11 9.87 -4.62
C ARG A 475 8.58 9.54 -4.80
N LEU A 476 9.38 10.52 -5.18
CA LEU A 476 10.83 10.33 -5.31
C LEU A 476 11.51 10.44 -3.96
N GLY A 477 12.26 9.40 -3.59
CA GLY A 477 13.14 9.38 -2.43
C GLY A 477 12.45 9.34 -1.07
N SER A 478 13.25 8.99 -0.05
CA SER A 478 12.83 9.19 1.33
C SER A 478 13.15 10.62 1.78
N PRO A 479 12.27 11.28 2.57
CA PRO A 479 12.52 12.64 3.04
C PRO A 479 13.84 12.79 3.79
N ARG A 480 14.19 11.80 4.61
CA ARG A 480 15.43 11.80 5.41
C ARG A 480 16.67 11.86 4.51
N LEU A 481 16.73 11.04 3.46
CA LEU A 481 17.88 10.98 2.56
C LEU A 481 18.01 12.22 1.68
N ILE A 482 16.87 12.83 1.28
CA ILE A 482 16.87 14.11 0.54
C ILE A 482 17.45 15.25 1.41
N TYR A 483 17.10 15.31 2.70
CA TYR A 483 17.71 16.31 3.60
C TYR A 483 19.21 16.09 3.81
N ILE A 484 19.63 14.83 3.96
CA ILE A 484 21.05 14.49 4.12
C ILE A 484 21.84 14.81 2.86
N SER A 485 21.33 14.47 1.67
CA SER A 485 21.98 14.80 0.40
C SER A 485 22.11 16.31 0.23
N LEU A 486 21.08 17.07 0.61
CA LEU A 486 21.12 18.53 0.57
C LEU A 486 22.17 19.09 1.53
N ALA A 487 22.22 18.60 2.77
CA ALA A 487 23.21 19.03 3.75
C ALA A 487 24.65 18.76 3.28
N ILE A 488 24.91 17.59 2.67
CA ILE A 488 26.23 17.25 2.09
C ILE A 488 26.57 18.21 0.94
N ASN A 489 25.63 18.47 0.03
CA ASN A 489 25.85 19.37 -1.12
C ASN A 489 26.11 20.82 -0.69
N ILE A 490 25.37 21.33 0.31
CA ILE A 490 25.58 22.66 0.89
C ILE A 490 26.94 22.73 1.57
N THR A 491 27.30 21.72 2.37
CA THR A 491 28.60 21.66 3.05
C THR A 491 29.75 21.67 2.05
N LEU A 492 29.64 20.88 0.96
CA LEU A 492 30.64 20.84 -0.09
C LEU A 492 30.77 22.20 -0.81
N ALA A 493 29.64 22.86 -1.10
CA ALA A 493 29.64 24.20 -1.68
C ALA A 493 30.31 25.23 -0.77
N ILE A 494 30.04 25.20 0.53
CA ILE A 494 30.69 26.06 1.52
C ILE A 494 32.19 25.81 1.56
N ILE A 495 32.64 24.55 1.55
CA ILE A 495 34.07 24.20 1.52
C ILE A 495 34.73 24.75 0.25
N VAL A 496 34.14 24.58 -0.93
CA VAL A 496 34.67 25.11 -2.20
C VAL A 496 34.75 26.62 -2.18
N LEU A 497 33.72 27.30 -1.69
CA LEU A 497 33.71 28.77 -1.57
C LEU A 497 34.79 29.25 -0.59
N ALA A 498 34.89 28.63 0.59
CA ALA A 498 35.88 28.96 1.60
C ALA A 498 37.32 28.77 1.06
N GLU A 499 37.59 27.65 0.37
CA GLU A 499 38.89 27.39 -0.25
C GLU A 499 39.19 28.34 -1.41
N SER A 500 38.18 28.70 -2.21
CA SER A 500 38.30 29.71 -3.26
C SER A 500 38.69 31.08 -2.67
N PHE A 501 37.99 31.54 -1.63
CA PHE A 501 38.32 32.80 -0.95
C PHE A 501 39.72 32.76 -0.32
N ARG A 502 40.05 31.69 0.42
CA ARG A 502 41.34 31.51 1.11
C ARG A 502 42.53 31.54 0.13
N THR A 503 42.35 31.02 -1.08
CA THR A 503 43.41 30.89 -2.08
C THR A 503 43.35 31.96 -3.18
N LYS A 504 42.45 32.94 -3.06
CA LYS A 504 42.17 33.97 -4.09
C LYS A 504 41.86 33.32 -5.45
N ALA A 505 40.85 32.44 -5.48
CA ALA A 505 40.44 31.62 -6.62
C ALA A 505 41.61 30.82 -7.23
N TRP A 506 42.49 30.31 -6.37
CA TRP A 506 43.68 29.56 -6.73
C TRP A 506 44.59 30.28 -7.74
N HIS A 507 44.63 31.61 -7.78
CA HIS A 507 45.41 32.36 -8.78
C HIS A 507 46.90 32.01 -8.75
N HIS A 508 47.43 31.68 -7.57
CA HIS A 508 48.83 31.28 -7.35
C HIS A 508 49.04 29.76 -7.25
N LEU A 509 48.21 28.94 -7.91
CA LEU A 509 48.40 27.50 -7.89
C LEU A 509 49.67 27.11 -8.68
N PRO A 510 50.61 26.34 -8.09
CA PRO A 510 51.78 25.87 -8.82
C PRO A 510 51.42 24.93 -9.97
N ALA A 511 52.20 24.95 -11.04
CA ALA A 511 52.03 24.06 -12.19
C ALA A 511 52.27 22.58 -11.85
N PHE A 512 53.06 22.31 -10.80
CA PHE A 512 53.30 20.97 -10.28
C PHE A 512 51.99 20.28 -9.88
N ASN A 513 51.78 19.06 -10.38
CA ASN A 513 50.64 18.23 -10.03
C ASN A 513 51.10 16.85 -9.58
N ILE A 514 50.80 16.48 -8.33
CA ILE A 514 51.18 15.17 -7.78
C ILE A 514 50.47 14.00 -8.47
N THR A 515 49.32 14.25 -9.10
CA THR A 515 48.58 13.22 -9.84
C THR A 515 49.04 13.08 -11.29
N ASN A 516 49.87 14.01 -11.79
CA ASN A 516 50.45 13.90 -13.13
C ASN A 516 51.86 13.30 -13.01
N LEU A 517 52.05 12.08 -13.52
CA LEU A 517 53.33 11.39 -13.51
C LEU A 517 54.44 12.25 -14.15
N GLN A 518 54.13 13.00 -15.21
CA GLN A 518 55.08 13.90 -15.87
C GLN A 518 55.61 14.99 -14.92
N SER A 519 54.74 15.55 -14.07
CA SER A 519 55.15 16.57 -13.09
C SER A 519 55.99 15.97 -11.96
N VAL A 520 55.72 14.71 -11.58
CA VAL A 520 56.49 14.00 -10.54
C VAL A 520 57.88 13.64 -11.06
N ILE A 521 57.98 13.11 -12.28
CA ILE A 521 59.26 12.76 -12.92
C ILE A 521 60.12 14.01 -13.11
N THR A 522 59.55 15.10 -13.64
CA THR A 522 60.30 16.35 -13.83
C THR A 522 60.76 16.96 -12.50
N ALA A 523 59.93 16.91 -11.44
CA ALA A 523 60.34 17.38 -10.11
C ALA A 523 61.43 16.50 -9.48
N ALA A 524 61.42 15.18 -9.71
CA ALA A 524 62.45 14.26 -9.22
C ALA A 524 63.79 14.48 -9.94
N LEU A 525 63.76 14.74 -11.25
CA LEU A 525 64.95 14.97 -12.09
C LEU A 525 65.60 16.34 -11.85
N LEU A 526 64.81 17.37 -11.52
CA LEU A 526 65.31 18.73 -11.27
C LEU A 526 65.77 18.95 -9.82
N SER A 527 65.71 17.94 -8.93
CA SER A 527 66.26 18.06 -7.59
C SER A 527 67.80 18.08 -7.70
N PRO A 528 68.48 19.22 -7.47
CA PRO A 528 69.93 19.22 -7.49
C PRO A 528 70.37 18.44 -6.26
N SER A 529 70.91 17.25 -6.48
CA SER A 529 71.66 16.55 -5.46
C SER A 529 72.77 17.47 -4.97
N ARG A 530 72.59 18.08 -3.79
CA ARG A 530 73.72 18.45 -2.94
C ARG A 530 74.37 17.15 -2.46
N CYS A 531 75.05 16.46 -3.37
CA CYS A 531 76.19 15.65 -2.99
C CYS A 531 77.35 16.64 -2.84
N PRO A 532 78.04 16.70 -1.69
CA PRO A 532 79.34 17.35 -1.63
C PRO A 532 80.30 16.45 -2.41
N ILE A 533 80.35 16.67 -3.73
CA ILE A 533 81.43 16.15 -4.55
C ILE A 533 82.53 17.20 -4.38
N ASN A 534 83.64 16.77 -3.76
CA ASN A 534 84.87 17.56 -3.71
C ASN A 534 85.23 18.00 -5.13
N ASP A 535 85.55 19.27 -5.27
CA ASP A 535 86.14 19.84 -6.47
C ASP A 535 87.45 19.11 -6.77
N ASP A 536 87.46 18.28 -7.81
CA ASP A 536 88.50 18.24 -8.84
C ASP A 536 88.05 17.28 -9.97
N GLU A 537 88.29 17.71 -11.21
CA GLU A 537 87.99 17.08 -12.51
C GLU A 537 86.55 17.14 -13.05
N PHE A 538 86.42 17.97 -14.09
CA PHE A 538 85.28 18.08 -14.98
C PHE A 538 85.67 17.39 -16.31
N GLU A 539 85.11 16.22 -16.58
CA GLU A 539 84.82 15.78 -17.95
C GLU A 539 83.61 14.82 -17.93
N GLU A 540 82.76 14.97 -18.94
CA GLU A 540 81.33 14.71 -18.95
C GLU A 540 81.03 13.29 -19.46
N ASP A 541 80.48 12.42 -18.59
CA ASP A 541 79.64 11.26 -18.95
C ASP A 541 78.93 10.74 -17.69
N VAL A 542 77.77 11.30 -17.35
CA VAL A 542 76.98 10.83 -16.20
C VAL A 542 76.12 9.62 -16.60
N ASN A 543 76.75 8.46 -16.65
CA ASN A 543 76.04 7.17 -16.64
C ASN A 543 75.60 6.84 -15.21
N ALA A 544 74.40 7.29 -14.84
CA ALA A 544 73.78 6.87 -13.57
C ALA A 544 73.27 5.43 -13.70
N THR A 545 74.10 4.46 -13.28
CA THR A 545 73.70 3.06 -13.13
C THR A 545 73.05 2.87 -11.76
N LEU A 546 71.72 2.77 -11.73
CA LEU A 546 71.02 2.34 -10.53
C LEU A 546 71.15 0.81 -10.43
N ALA A 547 71.96 0.33 -9.49
CA ALA A 547 72.04 -1.09 -9.19
C ALA A 547 70.76 -1.54 -8.47
N THR A 548 69.86 -2.19 -9.20
CA THR A 548 68.84 -3.06 -8.61
C THR A 548 69.16 -4.51 -8.97
N SER A 549 69.06 -5.39 -7.97
CA SER A 549 69.39 -6.81 -8.05
C SER A 549 68.80 -7.49 -9.28
N GLU A 550 69.64 -8.30 -9.91
CA GLU A 550 69.35 -9.34 -10.91
C GLU A 550 67.93 -9.34 -11.48
N MET A 551 67.80 -8.76 -12.67
CA MET A 551 67.21 -9.30 -13.91
C MET A 551 66.61 -8.13 -14.70
N ASN A 552 67.15 -7.91 -15.91
CA ASN A 552 66.88 -6.81 -16.86
C ASN A 552 67.56 -5.47 -16.55
N ARG A 553 68.74 -5.25 -17.14
CA ARG A 553 69.38 -3.94 -17.26
C ARG A 553 68.58 -3.08 -18.25
N MET A 554 67.81 -2.11 -17.76
CA MET A 554 67.36 -0.97 -18.58
C MET A 554 68.40 0.13 -18.52
N THR A 555 69.04 0.41 -19.64
CA THR A 555 69.91 1.59 -19.81
C THR A 555 69.07 2.75 -20.35
N PHE A 556 68.97 3.82 -19.57
CA PHE A 556 68.31 5.06 -19.99
C PHE A 556 69.36 6.00 -20.55
N LYS A 557 69.31 6.27 -21.86
CA LYS A 557 70.18 7.26 -22.49
C LYS A 557 69.40 8.56 -22.65
N TRP A 558 69.96 9.64 -22.14
CA TRP A 558 69.39 10.97 -22.21
C TRP A 558 70.19 11.81 -23.18
N THR A 559 69.53 12.39 -24.18
CA THR A 559 70.14 13.36 -25.09
C THR A 559 69.46 14.71 -24.91
N TYR A 560 70.26 15.72 -24.57
CA TYR A 560 69.81 17.12 -24.50
C TYR A 560 70.04 17.79 -25.85
N ASP A 561 68.97 18.31 -26.46
CA ASP A 561 69.08 19.26 -27.57
C ASP A 561 68.76 20.68 -27.06
N LYS A 562 69.42 21.69 -27.63
CA LYS A 562 69.35 23.11 -27.25
C LYS A 562 67.95 23.74 -27.44
N THR A 563 66.96 22.96 -27.82
CA THR A 563 65.56 23.36 -28.06
C THR A 563 64.58 22.93 -26.94
N SER A 564 65.07 22.48 -25.79
CA SER A 564 64.25 22.19 -24.59
C SER A 564 63.28 21.01 -24.74
N THR A 565 63.64 19.99 -25.54
CA THR A 565 62.95 18.70 -25.52
C THR A 565 63.86 17.62 -24.95
N VAL A 566 63.39 16.96 -23.90
CA VAL A 566 64.06 15.80 -23.31
C VAL A 566 63.43 14.55 -23.93
N MET A 567 64.18 13.85 -24.78
CA MET A 567 63.79 12.53 -25.27
C MET A 567 64.41 11.46 -24.37
N MET A 568 63.56 10.60 -23.80
CA MET A 568 63.96 9.37 -23.11
C MET A 568 63.93 8.24 -24.14
N LEU A 569 65.10 7.74 -24.54
CA LEU A 569 65.21 6.50 -25.29
C LEU A 569 65.40 5.34 -24.30
N VAL A 570 64.44 4.43 -24.29
CA VAL A 570 64.51 3.18 -23.53
C VAL A 570 65.08 2.12 -24.46
N ASP A 571 66.34 1.75 -24.25
CA ASP A 571 66.98 0.69 -25.03
C ASP A 571 66.81 -0.64 -24.29
N LEU A 572 65.99 -1.53 -24.85
CA LEU A 572 65.80 -2.88 -24.34
C LEU A 572 66.78 -3.81 -25.06
N SER A 573 68.04 -3.78 -24.64
CA SER A 573 69.04 -4.78 -25.05
C SER A 573 68.66 -6.12 -24.42
N SER A 574 68.21 -7.05 -25.27
CA SER A 574 68.08 -8.47 -24.93
C SER A 574 69.23 -9.21 -25.60
N ASP A 575 70.35 -9.34 -24.90
CA ASP A 575 71.42 -10.25 -25.32
C ASP A 575 70.96 -11.70 -25.07
N VAL A 576 70.42 -12.33 -26.10
CA VAL A 576 70.27 -13.79 -26.19
C VAL A 576 71.01 -14.24 -27.45
N PRO A 577 72.02 -15.12 -27.36
CA PRO A 577 72.78 -15.58 -28.51
C PRO A 577 71.92 -16.50 -29.39
N SER A 578 71.97 -16.25 -30.70
CA SER A 578 71.26 -16.99 -31.73
C SER A 578 71.84 -18.38 -31.95
N GLU A 579 71.03 -19.43 -31.77
CA GLU A 579 71.29 -20.74 -32.37
C GLU A 579 70.10 -21.12 -33.26
N ARG A 580 70.42 -21.37 -34.54
CA ARG A 580 69.51 -21.85 -35.59
C ARG A 580 69.13 -23.30 -35.30
N THR A 581 67.85 -23.64 -35.48
CA THR A 581 67.46 -24.79 -36.32
C THR A 581 65.97 -24.76 -36.71
N ASN A 582 65.76 -24.66 -38.03
CA ASN A 582 64.83 -25.38 -38.90
C ASN A 582 63.43 -25.82 -38.41
N ALA A 583 62.43 -25.26 -39.12
CA ALA A 583 61.36 -25.93 -39.86
C ALA A 583 60.56 -27.04 -39.16
N THR A 584 59.23 -26.89 -39.09
CA THR A 584 58.28 -27.52 -40.03
C THR A 584 56.80 -27.33 -39.62
N SER A 585 56.00 -26.95 -40.62
CA SER A 585 54.67 -27.47 -41.00
C SER A 585 53.41 -27.42 -40.09
N ILE A 586 52.48 -26.53 -40.49
CA ILE A 586 51.02 -26.68 -40.76
C ILE A 586 50.07 -27.07 -39.56
N PRO A 587 48.72 -27.06 -39.68
CA PRO A 587 47.84 -26.01 -39.12
C PRO A 587 46.58 -26.54 -38.35
N LEU A 588 45.63 -25.62 -38.12
CA LEU A 588 44.17 -25.79 -38.00
C LEU A 588 43.54 -26.26 -36.67
N GLU A 589 42.46 -25.50 -36.38
CA GLU A 589 41.16 -25.89 -35.85
C GLU A 589 40.81 -25.76 -34.35
N HIS A 590 39.83 -24.87 -34.14
CA HIS A 590 38.60 -25.02 -33.36
C HIS A 590 38.67 -25.75 -32.02
N PHE A 591 38.34 -25.03 -30.94
CA PHE A 591 37.24 -25.45 -30.06
C PHE A 591 36.56 -24.23 -29.43
N SER A 592 35.24 -24.27 -29.47
CA SER A 592 34.29 -23.34 -28.87
C SER A 592 34.00 -23.68 -27.40
N SER A 593 33.22 -22.77 -26.80
CA SER A 593 32.29 -22.90 -25.67
C SER A 593 32.85 -22.93 -24.25
N GLU A 594 32.40 -21.92 -23.51
CA GLU A 594 31.72 -22.04 -22.21
C GLU A 594 32.27 -23.06 -21.22
N SER A 595 32.71 -22.57 -20.07
CA SER A 595 31.87 -22.52 -18.87
C SER A 595 32.72 -22.44 -17.61
N LEU A 596 32.17 -21.74 -16.60
CA LEU A 596 32.39 -21.97 -15.17
C LEU A 596 33.82 -21.69 -14.64
N GLU A 597 34.07 -21.21 -13.43
CA GLU A 597 33.28 -20.76 -12.29
C GLU A 597 34.34 -20.33 -11.25
N THR A 598 34.02 -19.29 -10.47
CA THR A 598 34.29 -19.16 -9.02
C THR A 598 35.71 -19.26 -8.40
N LEU A 599 35.78 -18.63 -7.21
CA LEU A 599 36.71 -18.81 -6.08
C LEU A 599 38.02 -18.00 -6.16
N VAL A 600 38.35 -17.08 -5.25
CA VAL A 600 37.84 -16.67 -3.90
C VAL A 600 38.10 -15.18 -3.73
#